data_AF-A0A838S8R9-F1
#
_entry.id   AF-A0A838S8R9-F1
#
_cell.length_a   1.000
_cell.length_b   1.000
_cell.length_c   1.000
_cell.angle_alpha   90.00
_cell.angle_beta   90.00
_cell.angle_gamma   90.00
#
_symmetry.space_group_name_H-M   'P 1'
#
loop_
_entity.id
_entity.type
_entity.pdbx_description
1 polymer ?
#
loop_
_entity_poly.entity_id
_entity_poly.type
_entity_poly.pdbx_seq_one_letter_code
_entity_poly.pdbx_strand_id
1 'polypeptide(L)'
;MRWIAVAALLLTAAACRNYDHTKYNAQQDGLMPANDFAKYGPEQAVAVAVGREYGRAGADSAEAYARRQASVRSVEVDSVGDRLVLTFASGWKAQVNPITDGTAAAETPGLPK
;
A
#
# COMPACT_ATOMS: atom_id res chain seq x y z
N MET A 1 -39.96 -25.34 -1.65
CA MET A 1 -39.58 -23.91 -1.78
C MET A 1 -38.33 -23.50 -1.00
N ARG A 2 -38.10 -23.90 0.26
CA ARG A 2 -36.90 -23.49 1.04
C ARG A 2 -35.54 -23.80 0.36
N TRP A 3 -35.43 -24.96 -0.29
CA TRP A 3 -34.19 -25.37 -0.99
C TRP A 3 -33.84 -24.51 -2.21
N ILE A 4 -34.84 -23.96 -2.89
CA ILE A 4 -34.63 -23.07 -4.06
C ILE A 4 -34.07 -21.72 -3.59
N ALA A 5 -34.54 -21.20 -2.47
CA ALA A 5 -34.02 -19.96 -1.89
C ALA A 5 -32.58 -20.11 -1.40
N VAL A 6 -32.22 -21.25 -0.80
CA VAL A 6 -30.85 -21.55 -0.38
C VAL A 6 -29.93 -21.71 -1.60
N ALA A 7 -30.37 -22.43 -2.64
CA ALA A 7 -29.60 -22.58 -3.87
C ALA A 7 -29.39 -21.24 -4.59
N ALA A 8 -30.43 -20.39 -4.66
CA ALA A 8 -30.33 -19.05 -5.23
C ALA A 8 -29.35 -18.16 -4.46
N LEU A 9 -29.37 -18.20 -3.12
CA LEU A 9 -28.45 -17.42 -2.28
C LEU A 9 -26.99 -17.83 -2.48
N LEU A 10 -26.71 -19.14 -2.58
CA LEU A 10 -25.37 -19.66 -2.84
C LEU A 10 -24.86 -19.28 -4.25
N LEU A 11 -25.74 -19.32 -5.25
CA LEU A 11 -25.42 -18.87 -6.62
C LEU A 11 -25.12 -17.36 -6.66
N THR A 12 -25.84 -16.54 -5.89
CA THR A 12 -25.54 -15.09 -5.80
C THR A 12 -24.24 -14.81 -5.06
N ALA A 13 -23.88 -15.61 -4.05
CA ALA A 13 -22.61 -15.45 -3.34
C ALA A 13 -21.41 -15.86 -4.21
N ALA A 14 -21.55 -16.89 -5.05
CA ALA A 14 -20.52 -17.31 -6.01
C ALA A 14 -20.41 -16.37 -7.23
N ALA A 15 -21.43 -15.54 -7.50
CA ALA A 15 -21.38 -14.52 -8.55
C ALA A 15 -20.54 -13.29 -8.18
N CYS A 16 -20.21 -13.10 -6.89
CA CYS A 16 -19.21 -12.14 -6.47
C CYS A 16 -17.84 -12.60 -6.97
N ARG A 17 -17.37 -12.00 -8.08
CA ARG A 17 -16.01 -12.19 -8.58
C ARG A 17 -15.03 -11.87 -7.46
N ASN A 18 -14.21 -12.84 -7.08
CA ASN A 18 -13.13 -12.61 -6.14
C ASN A 18 -12.07 -11.76 -6.85
N TYR A 19 -12.12 -10.45 -6.65
CA TYR A 19 -11.12 -9.52 -7.15
C TYR A 19 -9.92 -9.54 -6.21
N ASP A 20 -8.91 -10.32 -6.55
CA ASP A 20 -7.62 -10.32 -5.87
C ASP A 20 -6.81 -9.10 -6.38
N HIS A 21 -7.04 -7.95 -5.75
CA HIS A 21 -6.28 -6.71 -6.01
C HIS A 21 -4.83 -6.81 -5.51
N THR A 22 -4.62 -7.60 -4.46
CA THR A 22 -3.32 -7.82 -3.81
C THR A 22 -2.26 -8.30 -4.79
N LYS A 23 -2.61 -9.21 -5.70
CA LYS A 23 -1.68 -9.71 -6.73
C LYS A 23 -1.10 -8.60 -7.61
N TYR A 24 -1.90 -7.58 -7.96
CA TYR A 24 -1.48 -6.53 -8.89
C TYR A 24 -0.89 -5.32 -8.17
N ASN A 25 -1.36 -5.01 -6.96
CA ASN A 25 -0.87 -3.86 -6.21
C ASN A 25 0.51 -4.10 -5.59
N ALA A 26 0.82 -5.33 -5.18
CA ALA A 26 2.13 -5.67 -4.60
C ALA A 26 3.20 -5.99 -5.66
N GLN A 27 2.81 -6.30 -6.91
CA GLN A 27 3.73 -6.65 -7.97
C GLN A 27 4.52 -5.42 -8.43
N GLN A 28 5.85 -5.49 -8.31
CA GLN A 28 6.76 -4.41 -8.71
C GLN A 28 7.30 -4.58 -10.14
N ASP A 29 6.88 -5.62 -10.85
CA ASP A 29 7.38 -5.93 -12.19
C ASP A 29 7.00 -4.81 -13.19
N GLY A 30 7.99 -4.34 -13.93
CA GLY A 30 7.82 -3.26 -14.90
C GLY A 30 7.78 -1.85 -14.28
N LEU A 31 7.83 -1.73 -12.96
CA LEU A 31 8.07 -0.47 -12.27
C LEU A 31 9.57 -0.21 -12.14
N MET A 32 9.94 1.06 -11.94
CA MET A 32 11.30 1.41 -11.58
C MET A 32 11.65 0.79 -10.21
N PRO A 33 12.88 0.28 -10.01
CA PRO A 33 13.29 -0.28 -8.73
C PRO A 33 13.07 0.71 -7.57
N ALA A 34 12.52 0.22 -6.45
CA ALA A 34 12.15 1.05 -5.32
C ALA A 34 13.32 1.87 -4.75
N ASN A 35 14.53 1.27 -4.70
CA ASN A 35 15.74 1.97 -4.26
C ASN A 35 16.17 3.09 -5.22
N ASP A 36 15.85 2.99 -6.52
CA ASP A 36 16.18 4.04 -7.47
C ASP A 36 15.19 5.19 -7.38
N PHE A 37 13.90 4.91 -7.17
CA PHE A 37 12.90 5.94 -6.89
C PHE A 37 13.19 6.70 -5.59
N ALA A 38 13.60 5.98 -4.54
CA ALA A 38 13.92 6.57 -3.24
C ALA A 38 15.05 7.61 -3.31
N LYS A 39 15.94 7.54 -4.32
CA LYS A 39 17.05 8.49 -4.50
C LYS A 39 16.59 9.85 -5.03
N TYR A 40 15.38 9.99 -5.55
CA TYR A 40 14.89 11.26 -6.10
C TYR A 40 14.61 12.33 -5.05
N GLY A 41 14.45 11.94 -3.78
CA GLY A 41 14.30 12.90 -2.70
C GLY A 41 13.84 12.26 -1.39
N PRO A 42 13.88 13.03 -0.29
CA PRO A 42 13.53 12.52 1.03
C PRO A 42 12.07 12.06 1.13
N GLU A 43 11.14 12.72 0.43
CA GLU A 43 9.73 12.32 0.43
C GLU A 43 9.52 11.01 -0.35
N GLN A 44 10.24 10.81 -1.46
CA GLN A 44 10.24 9.58 -2.23
C GLN A 44 10.84 8.42 -1.42
N ALA A 45 11.92 8.68 -0.68
CA ALA A 45 12.48 7.70 0.25
C ALA A 45 11.47 7.31 1.34
N VAL A 46 10.77 8.28 1.94
CA VAL A 46 9.70 7.99 2.92
C VAL A 46 8.57 7.18 2.29
N ALA A 47 8.11 7.53 1.09
CA ALA A 47 7.05 6.79 0.40
C ALA A 47 7.45 5.31 0.16
N VAL A 48 8.70 5.06 -0.24
CA VAL A 48 9.22 3.69 -0.41
C VAL A 48 9.32 2.96 0.93
N ALA A 49 9.82 3.61 1.98
CA ALA A 49 9.92 3.00 3.30
C ALA A 49 8.54 2.61 3.86
N VAL A 50 7.53 3.47 3.68
CA VAL A 50 6.14 3.16 4.03
C VAL A 50 5.62 1.99 3.21
N GLY A 51 5.90 1.94 1.90
CA GLY A 51 5.51 0.83 1.03
C GLY A 51 6.11 -0.51 1.48
N ARG A 52 7.37 -0.52 1.92
CA ARG A 52 8.04 -1.71 2.49
C ARG A 52 7.43 -2.14 3.81
N GLU A 53 7.12 -1.19 4.69
CA GLU A 53 6.44 -1.51 5.95
C GLU A 53 5.05 -2.08 5.69
N TYR A 54 4.34 -1.59 4.67
CA TYR A 54 3.05 -2.13 4.25
C TYR A 54 3.21 -3.56 3.74
N GLY A 55 4.13 -3.82 2.81
CA GLY A 55 4.38 -5.16 2.30
C GLY A 55 4.78 -6.17 3.37
N ARG A 56 5.47 -5.72 4.43
CA ARG A 56 5.96 -6.57 5.52
C ARG A 56 4.93 -6.81 6.62
N ALA A 57 4.20 -5.78 7.04
CA ALA A 57 3.43 -5.77 8.27
C ALA A 57 1.97 -5.30 8.12
N GLY A 58 1.53 -4.98 6.90
CA GLY A 58 0.15 -4.58 6.60
C GLY A 58 -0.12 -3.08 6.75
N ALA A 59 -1.33 -2.68 6.34
CA ALA A 59 -1.75 -1.28 6.23
C ALA A 59 -1.68 -0.53 7.57
N ASP A 60 -2.15 -1.12 8.66
CA ASP A 60 -2.17 -0.49 9.99
C ASP A 60 -0.76 -0.15 10.48
N SER A 61 0.20 -1.07 10.28
CA SER A 61 1.61 -0.84 10.66
C SER A 61 2.23 0.26 9.80
N ALA A 62 1.94 0.24 8.51
CA ALA A 62 2.45 1.24 7.56
C ALA A 62 1.87 2.63 7.81
N GLU A 63 0.58 2.74 8.14
CA GLU A 63 -0.05 3.98 8.54
C GLU A 63 0.61 4.53 9.80
N ALA A 64 0.77 3.69 10.83
CA ALA A 64 1.44 4.09 12.07
C ALA A 64 2.89 4.52 11.81
N TYR A 65 3.60 3.83 10.91
CA TYR A 65 4.95 4.20 10.49
C TYR A 65 4.99 5.55 9.78
N ALA A 66 4.09 5.78 8.83
CA ALA A 66 3.99 7.03 8.08
C ALA A 66 3.68 8.22 8.99
N ARG A 67 2.79 8.06 9.97
CA ARG A 67 2.43 9.12 10.94
C ARG A 67 3.59 9.55 11.84
N ARG A 68 4.66 8.75 11.97
CA ARG A 68 5.88 9.12 12.72
C ARG A 68 6.85 9.94 11.89
N GLN A 69 6.66 10.04 10.58
CA GLN A 69 7.57 10.76 9.70
C GLN A 69 7.25 12.26 9.74
N ALA A 70 8.25 13.08 10.08
CA ALA A 70 8.07 14.52 10.24
C ALA A 70 7.60 15.23 8.94
N SER A 71 7.93 14.67 7.77
CA SER A 71 7.51 15.21 6.48
C SER A 71 6.08 14.82 6.08
N VAL A 72 5.42 13.89 6.79
CA VAL A 72 4.07 13.43 6.46
C VAL A 72 3.05 14.28 7.23
N ARG A 73 2.17 14.95 6.49
CA ARG A 73 1.08 15.79 7.02
C ARG A 73 -0.17 14.97 7.32
N SER A 74 -0.55 14.06 6.42
CA SER A 74 -1.71 13.19 6.61
C SER A 74 -1.52 11.86 5.90
N VAL A 75 -2.23 10.85 6.41
CA VAL A 75 -2.33 9.50 5.85
C VAL A 75 -3.81 9.17 5.71
N GLU A 76 -4.20 8.73 4.53
CA GLU A 76 -5.54 8.23 4.22
C GLU A 76 -5.43 6.77 3.77
N VAL A 77 -6.33 5.93 4.26
CA VAL A 77 -6.44 4.52 3.86
C VAL A 77 -7.45 4.44 2.71
N ASP A 78 -6.98 4.07 1.52
CA ASP A 78 -7.84 3.77 0.38
C ASP A 78 -8.13 2.26 0.36
N SER A 79 -9.22 1.89 1.03
CA SER A 79 -9.69 0.51 1.12
C SER A 79 -10.16 -0.08 -0.20
N VAL A 80 -10.52 0.75 -1.18
CA VAL A 80 -10.94 0.29 -2.52
C VAL A 80 -9.72 -0.01 -3.38
N GLY A 81 -8.70 0.85 -3.31
CA GLY A 81 -7.46 0.73 -4.05
C GLY A 81 -6.39 -0.13 -3.38
N ASP A 82 -6.64 -0.65 -2.16
CA ASP A 82 -5.69 -1.35 -1.27
C ASP A 82 -4.33 -0.67 -1.23
N ARG A 83 -4.35 0.62 -0.87
CA ARG A 83 -3.19 1.50 -0.83
C ARG A 83 -3.33 2.55 0.27
N LEU A 84 -2.21 3.19 0.60
CA LEU A 84 -2.19 4.39 1.41
C LEU A 84 -2.03 5.62 0.53
N VAL A 85 -2.64 6.74 0.91
CA VAL A 85 -2.40 8.05 0.31
C VAL A 85 -1.72 8.93 1.34
N LEU A 86 -0.45 9.24 1.09
CA LEU A 86 0.34 10.16 1.91
C LEU A 86 0.21 11.57 1.35
N THR A 87 -0.09 12.55 2.20
CA THR A 87 0.12 13.96 1.89
C THR A 87 1.32 14.45 2.68
N PHE A 88 2.33 14.97 1.99
CA PHE A 88 3.54 15.51 2.61
C PHE A 88 3.37 17.01 2.95
N ALA A 89 4.25 17.52 3.82
CA ALA A 89 4.29 18.92 4.22
C ALA A 89 4.54 19.86 3.02
N SER A 90 5.26 19.40 1.99
CA SER A 90 5.45 20.09 0.71
C SER A 90 4.16 20.29 -0.10
N GLY A 91 3.10 19.55 0.23
CA GLY A 91 1.88 19.44 -0.57
C GLY A 91 1.92 18.30 -1.60
N TRP A 92 3.05 17.60 -1.75
CA TRP A 92 3.11 16.40 -2.60
C TRP A 92 2.20 15.30 -2.05
N LYS A 93 1.53 14.58 -2.96
CA LYS A 93 0.68 13.44 -2.64
C LYS A 93 1.23 12.18 -3.30
N ALA A 94 1.45 11.13 -2.51
CA ALA A 94 1.93 9.85 -2.98
C ALA A 94 0.91 8.75 -2.69
N GLN A 95 0.60 7.96 -3.71
CA GLN A 95 -0.11 6.69 -3.54
C GLN A 95 0.93 5.61 -3.27
N VAL A 96 0.80 4.94 -2.14
CA VAL A 96 1.77 3.97 -1.65
C VAL A 96 1.13 2.59 -1.62
N ASN A 97 1.60 1.74 -2.51
CA ASN A 97 1.25 0.33 -2.55
C ASN A 97 2.22 -0.48 -1.66
N PRO A 98 1.85 -1.72 -1.28
CA PRO A 98 2.77 -2.65 -0.64
C PRO A 98 3.98 -2.97 -1.52
N ILE A 99 5.18 -2.95 -0.94
CA ILE A 99 6.44 -3.35 -1.59
C ILE A 99 6.98 -4.58 -0.87
N THR A 100 7.11 -5.70 -1.58
CA THR A 100 7.57 -6.99 -1.03
C THR A 100 8.95 -7.39 -1.57
N ASP A 101 9.87 -6.43 -1.68
CA ASP A 101 11.23 -6.64 -2.24
C ASP A 101 12.23 -7.25 -1.23
N GLY A 102 11.76 -7.63 -0.03
CA GLY A 102 12.56 -8.23 1.04
C GLY A 102 13.43 -7.23 1.82
N THR A 103 13.40 -5.94 1.48
CA THR A 103 14.19 -4.90 2.17
C THR A 103 13.36 -4.27 3.29
N ALA A 104 13.96 -4.04 4.46
CA ALA A 104 13.25 -3.40 5.56
C ALA A 104 13.03 -1.90 5.28
N ALA A 105 11.96 -1.33 5.86
CA ALA A 105 11.65 0.10 5.71
C ALA A 105 12.84 1.00 6.11
N ALA A 106 13.51 0.69 7.21
CA ALA A 106 14.66 1.45 7.73
C ALA A 106 15.92 1.37 6.85
N GLU A 107 16.00 0.39 5.95
CA GLU A 107 17.10 0.21 5.01
C GLU A 107 16.88 1.00 3.70
N THR A 108 15.81 1.78 3.63
CA THR A 108 15.50 2.58 2.44
C THR A 108 16.52 3.71 2.27
N PRO A 109 17.18 3.80 1.10
CA PRO A 109 18.16 4.84 0.85
C PRO A 109 17.49 6.22 0.81
N GLY A 110 18.19 7.25 1.30
CA GLY A 110 17.70 8.63 1.24
C GLY A 110 16.69 9.02 2.32
N LEU A 111 16.44 8.16 3.32
CA LEU A 111 15.58 8.52 4.44
C LEU A 111 16.12 9.75 5.19
N PRO A 112 15.26 10.73 5.52
CA PRO A 112 15.65 11.85 6.36
C PRO A 112 16.07 11.36 7.75
N LYS A 113 17.11 11.97 8.31
CA LYS A 113 17.65 11.65 9.63
C LYS A 113 16.94 12.42 10.74
#